data_AF-A0A7H1J8T9-F1
#
_entry.id   AF-A0A7H1J8T9-F1
#
_cell.length_a   1.000
_cell.length_b   1.000
_cell.length_c   1.000
_cell.angle_alpha   90.00
_cell.angle_beta   90.00
_cell.angle_gamma   90.00
#
_symmetry.space_group_name_H-M   'P 1'
#
loop_
_entity.id
_entity.type
_entity.pdbx_description
1 polymer ?
#
loop_
_entity_poly.entity_id
_entity_poly.type
_entity_poly.pdbx_seq_one_letter_code
_entity_poly.pdbx_strand_id
1 'polypeptide(L)'
;MNIVINIIVTLALLYWPVVLMMSPMMFAAPGADDDKGTIFTTFFFLSYPVTIFLLLGVLGGKYFGLNSFALALVSAIVVFFVLSFFGYTGMISNVIKGIPNSGYGVVGKTVYYNADPIIGADVDSFKAYKSEDYQSDYSVDQYAADNQYLYFRGQSLPDVHLENLVGKVIAYEFYWLNDTQVIKNGEVMADLDPQTFGDFEGFSYWTYSKVGEKYTLFYDNVPIKLADFSSFVPLTDMLAKDNSRIFYEGKPIALEADVESFQAFSIYGFARDKDRLYYFGGESPIVVSGAAPDSFDELGWNYYQDKNAIYYVQEEEGASILESADHRSFQILGYVEGHEYDAKDANGYYVRGTKVSGQ
;
A
#
# COMPACT_ATOMS: atom_id res chain seq x y z
N MET A 1 -0.07 28.76 -45.35
CA MET A 1 -0.18 27.31 -45.09
C MET A 1 0.98 26.79 -44.24
N ASN A 2 2.25 27.09 -44.58
CA ASN A 2 3.43 26.60 -43.84
C ASN A 2 3.47 26.96 -42.35
N ILE A 3 3.06 28.17 -41.94
CA ILE A 3 3.14 28.57 -40.52
C ILE A 3 2.09 27.86 -39.65
N VAL A 4 0.89 27.63 -40.17
CA VAL A 4 -0.17 26.90 -39.46
C VAL A 4 0.24 25.44 -39.26
N ILE A 5 0.79 24.80 -40.30
CA ILE A 5 1.32 23.44 -40.20
C ILE A 5 2.46 23.37 -39.17
N ASN A 6 3.38 24.34 -39.16
CA ASN A 6 4.45 24.39 -38.17
C ASN A 6 3.91 24.50 -36.75
N ILE A 7 2.92 25.39 -36.50
CA ILE A 7 2.29 25.53 -35.18
C ILE A 7 1.66 24.21 -34.74
N ILE A 8 0.92 23.54 -35.62
CA ILE A 8 0.29 22.24 -35.31
C ILE A 8 1.35 21.19 -34.94
N VAL A 9 2.43 21.09 -35.74
CA VAL A 9 3.55 20.19 -35.46
C VAL A 9 4.20 20.53 -34.12
N THR A 10 4.44 21.81 -33.82
CA THR A 10 5.00 22.25 -32.53
C THR A 10 4.11 21.84 -31.37
N LEU A 11 2.80 22.08 -31.45
CA LEU A 11 1.85 21.72 -30.40
C LEU A 11 1.83 20.22 -30.16
N ALA A 12 1.87 19.41 -31.23
CA ALA A 12 1.97 17.96 -31.09
C ALA A 12 3.28 17.55 -30.40
N LEU A 13 4.43 18.09 -30.83
CA LEU A 13 5.74 17.75 -30.25
C LEU A 13 5.88 18.18 -28.79
N LEU A 14 5.26 19.29 -28.37
CA LEU A 14 5.26 19.75 -26.98
C LEU A 14 4.59 18.76 -26.02
N TYR A 15 3.69 17.92 -26.53
CA TYR A 15 3.01 16.92 -25.73
C TYR A 15 3.84 15.65 -25.53
N TRP A 16 4.93 15.46 -26.28
CA TRP A 16 5.72 14.23 -26.25
C TRP A 16 6.32 13.91 -24.88
N PRO A 17 6.90 14.88 -24.13
CA PRO A 17 7.38 14.62 -22.78
C PRO A 17 6.27 14.17 -21.82
N VAL A 18 5.06 14.74 -21.94
CA VAL A 18 3.91 14.35 -21.09
C VAL A 18 3.49 12.91 -21.40
N VAL A 19 3.37 12.57 -22.68
CA VAL A 19 3.05 11.19 -23.11
C VAL A 19 4.11 10.21 -22.64
N LEU A 20 5.39 10.58 -22.74
CA LEU A 20 6.49 9.76 -22.23
C LEU A 20 6.41 9.57 -20.71
N MET A 21 6.12 10.61 -19.94
CA MET A 21 5.99 10.48 -18.48
C MET A 21 4.81 9.59 -18.07
N MET A 22 3.70 9.64 -18.81
CA MET A 22 2.52 8.80 -18.57
C MET A 22 2.66 7.38 -19.13
N SER A 23 3.67 7.12 -19.95
CA SER A 23 3.80 5.87 -20.69
C SER A 23 3.93 4.59 -19.84
N PRO A 24 4.49 4.59 -18.62
CA PRO A 24 4.48 3.41 -17.77
C PRO A 24 3.07 2.89 -17.46
N MET A 25 2.05 3.76 -17.46
CA MET A 25 0.66 3.37 -17.22
C MET A 25 0.10 2.43 -18.29
N MET A 26 0.69 2.41 -19.50
CA MET A 26 0.30 1.45 -20.54
C MET A 26 0.60 0.00 -20.16
N PHE A 27 1.45 -0.21 -19.15
CA PHE A 27 1.84 -1.52 -18.63
C PHE A 27 1.25 -1.81 -17.24
N ALA A 28 0.30 -1.01 -16.77
CA ALA A 28 -0.30 -1.19 -15.44
C ALA A 28 -1.21 -2.43 -15.34
N ALA A 29 -1.69 -2.94 -16.48
CA ALA A 29 -2.47 -4.17 -16.49
C ALA A 29 -1.53 -5.39 -16.30
N PRO A 30 -1.92 -6.40 -15.50
CA PRO A 30 -1.10 -7.59 -15.28
C PRO A 30 -0.65 -8.26 -16.59
N GLY A 31 0.66 -8.47 -16.74
CA GLY A 31 1.29 -9.10 -17.90
C GLY A 31 1.38 -8.23 -19.16
N ALA A 32 0.96 -6.97 -19.13
CA ALA A 32 1.04 -6.06 -20.27
C ALA A 32 2.49 -5.75 -20.68
N ASP A 33 3.41 -5.79 -19.73
CA ASP A 33 4.85 -5.64 -19.90
C ASP A 33 5.52 -6.88 -20.52
N ASP A 34 4.81 -8.00 -20.64
CA ASP A 34 5.25 -9.20 -21.37
C ASP A 34 4.51 -9.41 -22.70
N ASP A 35 3.44 -8.64 -22.94
CA ASP A 35 2.69 -8.72 -24.18
C ASP A 35 3.42 -8.03 -25.34
N LYS A 36 3.73 -8.83 -26.38
CA LYS A 36 4.32 -8.35 -27.63
C LYS A 36 3.52 -7.19 -28.22
N GLY A 37 2.21 -7.36 -28.34
CA GLY A 37 1.34 -6.37 -28.99
C GLY A 37 1.44 -5.02 -28.30
N THR A 38 1.30 -5.03 -26.97
CA THR A 38 1.33 -3.86 -26.10
C THR A 38 2.68 -3.15 -26.17
N ILE A 39 3.80 -3.84 -25.96
CA ILE A 39 5.13 -3.22 -25.98
C ILE A 39 5.45 -2.59 -27.33
N PHE A 40 5.20 -3.30 -28.44
CA PHE A 40 5.43 -2.75 -29.77
C PHE A 40 4.52 -1.55 -30.03
N THR A 41 3.24 -1.64 -29.66
CA THR A 41 2.28 -0.53 -29.81
C THR A 41 2.73 0.70 -29.02
N THR A 42 3.17 0.53 -27.77
CA THR A 42 3.75 1.59 -26.95
C THR A 42 4.99 2.19 -27.60
N PHE A 43 5.92 1.37 -28.09
CA PHE A 43 7.13 1.86 -28.76
C PHE A 43 6.79 2.69 -30.01
N PHE A 44 5.88 2.21 -30.85
CA PHE A 44 5.43 2.95 -32.04
C PHE A 44 4.72 4.25 -31.66
N PHE A 45 3.85 4.20 -30.65
CA PHE A 45 3.15 5.36 -30.14
C PHE A 45 4.13 6.41 -29.61
N LEU A 46 5.11 6.02 -28.80
CA LEU A 46 6.14 6.94 -28.28
C LEU A 46 7.11 7.44 -29.35
N SER A 47 7.14 6.81 -30.53
CA SER A 47 7.95 7.23 -31.67
C SER A 47 7.25 8.25 -32.58
N TYR A 48 6.10 8.80 -32.18
CA TYR A 48 5.33 9.72 -33.03
C TYR A 48 6.08 10.99 -33.49
N PRO A 49 7.08 11.56 -32.78
CA PRO A 49 7.86 12.66 -33.33
C PRO A 49 8.54 12.31 -34.66
N VAL A 50 9.00 11.06 -34.80
CA VAL A 50 9.60 10.54 -36.05
C VAL A 50 8.56 10.49 -37.15
N THR A 51 7.38 9.93 -36.85
CA THR A 51 6.31 9.75 -37.85
C THR A 51 5.74 11.09 -38.30
N ILE A 52 5.61 12.08 -37.41
CA ILE A 52 5.20 13.45 -37.77
C ILE A 52 6.16 14.05 -38.80
N PHE A 53 7.47 13.97 -38.58
CA PHE A 53 8.44 14.56 -39.51
C PHE A 53 8.55 13.78 -40.83
N LEU A 54 8.40 12.45 -40.81
CA LEU A 54 8.30 11.65 -42.03
C LEU A 54 7.08 12.05 -42.86
N LEU A 55 5.90 12.17 -42.23
CA LEU A 55 4.66 12.59 -42.89
C LEU A 55 4.80 14.01 -43.44
N LEU A 56 5.37 14.94 -42.67
CA LEU A 56 5.62 16.30 -43.13
C LEU A 56 6.54 16.32 -44.36
N GLY A 57 7.56 15.46 -44.40
CA GLY A 57 8.48 15.33 -45.54
C GLY A 57 7.82 14.75 -46.78
N VAL A 58 7.02 13.68 -46.63
CA VAL A 58 6.25 13.06 -47.74
C VAL A 58 5.28 14.06 -48.37
N LEU A 59 4.70 14.96 -47.56
CA LEU A 59 3.81 16.02 -48.02
C LEU A 59 4.57 17.26 -48.58
N GLY A 60 5.90 17.20 -48.70
CA GLY A 60 6.72 18.29 -49.21
C GLY A 60 6.88 19.48 -48.25
N GLY A 61 6.50 19.30 -46.99
CA GLY A 61 6.59 20.33 -45.95
C GLY A 61 8.00 20.50 -45.37
N LYS A 62 8.26 21.67 -44.79
CA LYS A 62 9.48 22.00 -44.03
C LYS A 62 9.09 22.57 -42.68
N TYR A 63 9.77 22.18 -41.61
CA TYR A 63 9.53 22.69 -40.27
C TYR A 63 10.44 23.90 -40.00
N PHE A 64 9.88 25.10 -39.92
CA PHE A 64 10.63 26.36 -39.79
C PHE A 64 11.82 26.50 -40.75
N GLY A 65 11.65 26.04 -41.99
CA GLY A 65 12.69 26.09 -43.04
C GLY A 65 13.67 24.91 -43.02
N LEU A 66 13.66 24.08 -41.97
CA LEU A 66 14.48 22.87 -41.87
C LEU A 66 13.89 21.72 -42.70
N ASN A 67 14.77 20.85 -43.18
CA ASN A 67 14.38 19.66 -43.93
C ASN A 67 13.71 18.63 -43.02
N SER A 68 12.50 18.21 -43.37
CA SER A 68 11.69 17.29 -42.54
C SER A 68 12.28 15.89 -42.43
N PHE A 69 12.93 15.36 -43.47
CA PHE A 69 13.60 14.05 -43.37
C PHE A 69 14.85 14.10 -42.49
N ALA A 70 15.59 15.21 -42.51
CA ALA A 70 16.70 15.43 -41.59
C ALA A 70 16.20 15.50 -40.13
N LEU A 71 15.08 16.20 -39.89
CA LEU A 71 14.46 16.24 -38.57
C LEU A 71 13.90 14.88 -38.14
N ALA A 72 13.33 14.08 -39.05
CA ALA A 72 12.91 12.72 -38.75
C ALA A 72 14.09 11.86 -38.27
N LEU A 73 15.26 11.99 -38.91
CA LEU A 73 16.48 11.29 -38.48
C LEU A 73 16.94 11.75 -37.09
N VAL A 74 16.99 13.06 -36.85
CA VAL A 74 17.35 13.60 -35.52
C VAL A 74 16.37 13.12 -34.46
N SER A 75 15.07 13.17 -34.74
CA SER A 75 14.04 12.66 -33.84
C SER A 75 14.18 11.16 -33.59
N ALA A 76 14.52 10.35 -34.60
CA ALA A 76 14.72 8.91 -34.41
C ALA A 76 15.89 8.63 -33.45
N ILE A 77 16.97 9.39 -33.57
CA ILE A 77 18.11 9.30 -32.65
C ILE A 77 17.70 9.69 -31.23
N VAL A 78 17.02 10.83 -31.06
CA VAL A 78 16.56 11.32 -29.75
C VAL A 78 15.60 10.33 -29.11
N VAL A 79 14.57 9.89 -29.84
CA VAL A 79 13.59 8.91 -29.36
C VAL A 79 14.29 7.62 -28.97
N PHE A 80 15.20 7.09 -29.77
CA PHE A 80 15.93 5.87 -29.45
C PHE A 80 16.72 5.98 -28.13
N PHE A 81 17.46 7.08 -27.94
CA PHE A 81 18.22 7.30 -26.71
C PHE A 81 17.32 7.44 -25.50
N VAL A 82 16.23 8.21 -25.63
CA VAL A 82 15.26 8.41 -24.54
C VAL A 82 14.57 7.10 -24.19
N LEU A 83 14.04 6.37 -25.17
CA LEU A 83 13.39 5.08 -24.92
C LEU A 83 14.36 4.03 -24.34
N SER A 84 15.64 4.09 -24.71
CA SER A 84 16.66 3.24 -24.08
C SER A 84 16.94 3.64 -22.64
N PHE A 85 17.01 4.93 -22.34
CA PHE A 85 17.18 5.44 -20.98
C PHE A 85 16.03 5.00 -20.05
N PHE A 86 14.81 4.96 -20.58
CA PHE A 86 13.62 4.47 -19.85
C PHE A 86 13.41 2.95 -19.92
N GLY A 87 14.33 2.19 -20.51
CA GLY A 87 14.30 0.72 -20.51
C GLY A 87 13.42 0.05 -21.58
N TYR A 88 12.70 0.81 -22.42
CA TYR A 88 11.81 0.27 -23.45
C TYR A 88 12.51 -0.59 -24.49
N THR A 89 13.75 -0.26 -24.85
CA THR A 89 14.53 -1.09 -25.78
C THR A 89 14.94 -2.42 -25.15
N GLY A 90 15.17 -2.44 -23.83
CA GLY A 90 15.36 -3.65 -23.04
C GLY A 90 14.11 -4.53 -23.08
N MET A 91 12.94 -3.94 -22.81
CA MET A 91 11.65 -4.64 -22.86
C MET A 91 11.38 -5.31 -24.20
N ILE A 92 11.63 -4.60 -25.31
CA ILE A 92 11.51 -5.18 -26.66
C ILE A 92 12.47 -6.35 -26.84
N SER A 93 13.74 -6.18 -26.45
CA SER A 93 14.74 -7.26 -26.51
C SER A 93 14.28 -8.48 -25.73
N ASN A 94 13.76 -8.28 -24.52
CA ASN A 94 13.34 -9.35 -23.62
C ASN A 94 12.20 -10.14 -24.23
N VAL A 95 11.15 -9.48 -24.68
CA VAL A 95 9.99 -10.15 -25.28
C VAL A 95 10.30 -10.82 -26.63
N ILE A 96 11.22 -10.28 -27.43
CA ILE A 96 11.73 -10.97 -28.64
C ILE A 96 12.42 -12.29 -28.26
N LYS A 97 13.19 -12.29 -27.17
CA LYS A 97 13.89 -13.46 -26.63
C LYS A 97 12.98 -14.39 -25.82
N GLY A 98 11.76 -13.97 -25.49
CA GLY A 98 10.85 -14.67 -24.59
C GLY A 98 11.21 -14.54 -23.10
N ILE A 99 12.08 -13.61 -22.75
CA ILE A 99 12.44 -13.28 -21.36
C ILE A 99 11.33 -12.42 -20.76
N PRO A 100 10.80 -12.77 -19.58
CA PRO A 100 9.78 -11.96 -18.93
C PRO A 100 10.39 -10.66 -18.39
N ASN A 101 9.68 -9.55 -18.55
CA ASN A 101 9.98 -8.24 -17.98
C ASN A 101 9.52 -8.11 -16.53
N SER A 102 8.53 -8.90 -16.09
CA SER A 102 8.15 -9.00 -14.69
C SER A 102 7.94 -10.43 -14.21
N GLY A 103 8.17 -10.62 -12.91
CA GLY A 103 8.07 -11.91 -12.25
C GLY A 103 9.14 -12.89 -12.70
N TYR A 104 8.93 -14.16 -12.35
CA TYR A 104 9.83 -15.24 -12.69
C TYR A 104 9.51 -15.87 -14.05
N GLY A 105 10.56 -16.30 -14.75
CA GLY A 105 10.39 -17.20 -15.89
C GLY A 105 11.67 -17.91 -16.30
N VAL A 106 11.51 -18.97 -17.07
CA VAL A 106 12.60 -19.83 -17.52
C VAL A 106 12.73 -19.70 -19.03
N VAL A 107 13.93 -19.34 -19.51
CA VAL A 107 14.24 -19.26 -20.95
C VAL A 107 15.50 -20.03 -21.26
N GLY A 108 15.35 -21.12 -22.00
CA GLY A 108 16.46 -22.01 -22.32
C GLY A 108 17.02 -22.68 -21.05
N LYS A 109 18.26 -22.34 -20.69
CA LYS A 109 18.95 -22.87 -19.50
C LYS A 109 19.18 -21.78 -18.43
N THR A 110 18.35 -20.75 -18.44
CA THR A 110 18.50 -19.62 -17.52
C THR A 110 17.13 -19.29 -16.91
N VAL A 111 17.13 -19.12 -15.60
CA VAL A 111 15.99 -18.58 -14.85
C VAL A 111 16.14 -17.06 -14.77
N TYR A 112 15.04 -16.33 -14.85
CA TYR A 112 14.99 -14.87 -14.77
C TYR A 112 14.01 -14.43 -13.69
N TYR A 113 14.29 -13.26 -13.12
CA TYR A 113 13.34 -12.46 -12.34
C TYR A 113 13.38 -11.02 -12.85
N ASN A 114 12.26 -10.48 -13.32
CA ASN A 114 12.19 -9.13 -13.91
C ASN A 114 13.29 -8.87 -14.98
N ALA A 115 13.46 -9.84 -15.89
CA ALA A 115 14.51 -9.89 -16.92
C ALA A 115 15.97 -10.00 -16.43
N ASP A 116 16.22 -10.01 -15.12
CA ASP A 116 17.55 -10.26 -14.55
C ASP A 116 17.79 -11.76 -14.40
N PRO A 117 18.93 -12.29 -14.90
CA PRO A 117 19.22 -13.72 -14.80
C PRO A 117 19.58 -14.12 -13.36
N ILE A 118 18.97 -15.20 -12.87
CA ILE A 118 19.28 -15.82 -11.58
C ILE A 118 20.39 -16.85 -11.79
N ILE A 119 21.62 -16.48 -11.44
CA ILE A 119 22.79 -17.34 -11.61
C ILE A 119 22.78 -18.43 -10.53
N GLY A 120 22.94 -19.68 -10.97
CA GLY A 120 23.02 -20.84 -10.08
C GLY A 120 21.69 -21.50 -9.76
N ALA A 121 20.57 -20.99 -10.27
CA ALA A 121 19.28 -21.66 -10.16
C ALA A 121 19.26 -22.98 -10.98
N ASP A 122 18.72 -24.03 -10.38
CA ASP A 122 18.48 -25.32 -11.02
C ASP A 122 17.21 -25.23 -11.88
N VAL A 123 17.43 -25.09 -13.18
CA VAL A 123 16.38 -24.88 -14.18
C VAL A 123 15.39 -26.05 -14.23
N ASP A 124 15.86 -27.28 -14.03
CA ASP A 124 15.05 -28.49 -14.21
C ASP A 124 14.03 -28.67 -13.07
N SER A 125 14.34 -28.16 -11.88
CA SER A 125 13.46 -28.19 -10.71
C SER A 125 12.80 -26.85 -10.38
N PHE A 126 13.12 -25.78 -11.13
CA PHE A 126 12.62 -24.45 -10.86
C PHE A 126 11.10 -24.34 -10.98
N LYS A 127 10.46 -23.77 -9.96
CA LYS A 127 9.02 -23.53 -9.88
C LYS A 127 8.75 -22.14 -9.29
N ALA A 128 8.10 -21.29 -10.07
CA ALA A 128 7.52 -20.05 -9.57
C ALA A 128 6.19 -20.33 -8.84
N TYR A 129 5.97 -19.69 -7.70
CA TYR A 129 4.68 -19.77 -7.00
C TYR A 129 3.70 -18.76 -7.59
N LYS A 130 2.40 -19.06 -7.44
CA LYS A 130 1.30 -18.23 -7.96
C LYS A 130 0.32 -17.90 -6.86
N SER A 131 -0.07 -16.63 -6.77
CA SER A 131 -1.04 -16.12 -5.79
C SER A 131 -2.38 -16.87 -5.83
N GLU A 132 -2.80 -17.35 -7.00
CA GLU A 132 -4.00 -18.17 -7.21
C GLU A 132 -4.03 -19.44 -6.33
N ASP A 133 -2.87 -20.00 -6.00
CA ASP A 133 -2.75 -21.20 -5.16
C ASP A 133 -2.86 -20.89 -3.66
N TYR A 134 -2.86 -19.61 -3.28
CA TYR A 134 -2.70 -19.15 -1.89
C TYR A 134 -3.63 -17.96 -1.56
N GLN A 135 -4.94 -18.18 -1.69
CA GLN A 135 -5.98 -17.17 -1.36
C GLN A 135 -5.82 -15.83 -2.10
N SER A 136 -5.17 -15.84 -3.27
CA SER A 136 -4.90 -14.64 -4.07
C SER A 136 -4.01 -13.60 -3.36
N ASP A 137 -3.13 -14.02 -2.46
CA ASP A 137 -2.11 -13.16 -1.89
C ASP A 137 -0.99 -12.90 -2.93
N TYR A 138 -0.95 -11.69 -3.47
CA TYR A 138 0.01 -11.27 -4.50
C TYR A 138 1.48 -11.28 -4.05
N SER A 139 1.74 -11.29 -2.73
CA SER A 139 3.13 -11.42 -2.24
C SER A 139 3.75 -12.76 -2.61
N VAL A 140 2.92 -13.78 -2.86
CA VAL A 140 3.35 -15.12 -3.27
C VAL A 140 4.04 -15.13 -4.62
N ASP A 141 3.60 -14.27 -5.56
CA ASP A 141 4.19 -14.17 -6.91
C ASP A 141 5.66 -13.69 -6.88
N GLN A 142 6.12 -13.18 -5.72
CA GLN A 142 7.50 -12.80 -5.46
C GLN A 142 8.40 -13.99 -5.09
N TYR A 143 7.82 -15.18 -4.88
CA TYR A 143 8.55 -16.40 -4.53
C TYR A 143 8.68 -17.38 -5.69
N ALA A 144 9.79 -18.10 -5.69
CA ALA A 144 10.01 -19.30 -6.49
C ALA A 144 10.89 -20.26 -5.69
N ALA A 145 10.99 -21.52 -6.10
CA ALA A 145 11.91 -22.47 -5.51
C ALA A 145 12.52 -23.36 -6.59
N ASP A 146 13.70 -23.90 -6.31
CA ASP A 146 14.23 -25.07 -7.00
C ASP A 146 14.60 -26.15 -5.97
N ASN A 147 15.37 -27.16 -6.36
CA ASN A 147 15.82 -28.23 -5.45
C ASN A 147 16.88 -27.79 -4.42
N GLN A 148 17.43 -26.57 -4.53
CA GLN A 148 18.49 -26.05 -3.66
C GLN A 148 18.01 -24.91 -2.77
N TYR A 149 17.22 -23.98 -3.33
CA TYR A 149 16.89 -22.72 -2.68
C TYR A 149 15.41 -22.34 -2.84
N LEU A 150 14.91 -21.65 -1.81
CA LEU A 150 13.77 -20.75 -1.95
C LEU A 150 14.30 -19.41 -2.46
N TYR A 151 13.57 -18.78 -3.36
CA TYR A 151 13.89 -17.48 -3.94
C TYR A 151 12.84 -16.46 -3.51
N PHE A 152 13.28 -15.25 -3.19
CA PHE A 152 12.42 -14.09 -2.99
C PHE A 152 12.95 -12.93 -3.84
N ARG A 153 12.09 -12.40 -4.72
CA ARG A 153 12.44 -11.31 -5.64
C ARG A 153 13.74 -11.55 -6.43
N GLY A 154 13.92 -12.77 -6.94
CA GLY A 154 15.09 -13.18 -7.71
C GLY A 154 16.33 -13.53 -6.89
N GLN A 155 16.30 -13.34 -5.57
CA GLN A 155 17.42 -13.65 -4.68
C GLN A 155 17.22 -15.00 -4.01
N SER A 156 18.24 -15.87 -4.05
CA SER A 156 18.24 -17.14 -3.31
C SER A 156 18.34 -16.87 -1.80
N LEU A 157 17.61 -17.67 -1.02
CA LEU A 157 17.60 -17.63 0.45
C LEU A 157 18.37 -18.85 0.98
N PRO A 158 19.70 -18.75 1.17
CA PRO A 158 20.54 -19.90 1.52
C PRO A 158 20.28 -20.43 2.93
N ASP A 159 19.71 -19.60 3.81
CA ASP A 159 19.42 -19.97 5.19
C ASP A 159 18.09 -20.72 5.33
N VAL A 160 17.31 -20.87 4.25
CA VAL A 160 15.99 -21.54 4.29
C VAL A 160 16.12 -23.02 3.95
N HIS A 161 15.59 -23.87 4.81
CA HIS A 161 15.47 -25.31 4.56
C HIS A 161 14.19 -25.62 3.78
N LEU A 162 14.30 -26.42 2.72
CA LEU A 162 13.17 -26.74 1.84
C LEU A 162 12.33 -27.94 2.30
N GLU A 163 12.80 -28.71 3.28
CA GLU A 163 12.07 -29.88 3.77
C GLU A 163 10.73 -29.47 4.39
N ASN A 164 9.64 -30.13 3.99
CA ASN A 164 8.29 -29.86 4.51
C ASN A 164 7.84 -28.39 4.41
N LEU A 165 8.39 -27.62 3.46
CA LEU A 165 8.04 -26.22 3.27
C LEU A 165 6.58 -26.07 2.79
N VAL A 166 5.77 -25.34 3.54
CA VAL A 166 4.36 -25.07 3.26
C VAL A 166 4.06 -23.57 3.36
N GLY A 167 3.29 -23.06 2.40
CA GLY A 167 2.81 -21.67 2.43
C GLY A 167 1.50 -21.59 3.19
N LYS A 168 1.36 -20.61 4.10
CA LYS A 168 0.18 -20.42 4.92
C LYS A 168 -0.12 -18.93 5.07
N VAL A 169 -1.40 -18.57 5.01
CA VAL A 169 -1.88 -17.23 5.36
C VAL A 169 -2.21 -17.22 6.86
N ILE A 170 -1.61 -16.29 7.60
CA ILE A 170 -1.78 -16.09 9.05
C ILE A 170 -1.96 -14.59 9.27
N ALA A 171 -3.01 -14.16 9.98
CA ALA A 171 -3.31 -12.74 10.17
C ALA A 171 -3.39 -11.95 8.84
N TYR A 172 -4.02 -12.53 7.81
CA TYR A 172 -4.13 -11.95 6.45
C TYR A 172 -2.79 -11.71 5.72
N GLU A 173 -1.69 -12.27 6.21
CA GLU A 173 -0.38 -12.18 5.55
C GLU A 173 0.17 -13.58 5.22
N PHE A 174 0.96 -13.67 4.16
CA PHE A 174 1.57 -14.91 3.72
C PHE A 174 2.92 -15.22 4.38
N TYR A 175 3.07 -16.45 4.84
CA TYR A 175 4.29 -17.01 5.44
C TYR A 175 4.65 -18.34 4.79
N TRP A 176 5.94 -18.61 4.68
CA TRP A 176 6.43 -19.99 4.52
C TRP A 176 6.77 -20.58 5.89
N LEU A 177 6.44 -21.85 6.08
CA LEU A 177 6.70 -22.61 7.29
C LEU A 177 7.37 -23.92 6.90
N ASN A 178 8.37 -24.34 7.65
CA ASN A 178 8.87 -25.71 7.63
C ASN A 178 8.93 -26.26 9.06
N ASP A 179 9.62 -27.37 9.29
CA ASP A 179 9.72 -28.00 10.62
C ASP A 179 10.43 -27.12 11.68
N THR A 180 11.21 -26.12 11.24
CA THR A 180 12.12 -25.34 12.08
C THR A 180 12.07 -23.82 11.88
N GLN A 181 11.45 -23.33 10.81
CA GLN A 181 11.51 -21.94 10.38
C GLN A 181 10.14 -21.39 10.01
N VAL A 182 9.95 -20.12 10.38
CA VAL A 182 8.91 -19.24 9.87
C VAL A 182 9.61 -18.20 8.99
N ILE A 183 9.16 -18.03 7.76
CA ILE A 183 9.79 -17.14 6.78
C ILE A 183 8.74 -16.16 6.26
N LYS A 184 9.08 -14.88 6.29
CA LYS A 184 8.26 -13.79 5.76
C LYS A 184 9.13 -12.82 4.96
N ASN A 185 8.63 -12.36 3.82
CA ASN A 185 9.30 -11.38 2.95
C ASN A 185 10.79 -11.69 2.67
N GLY A 186 11.12 -12.97 2.50
CA GLY A 186 12.48 -13.43 2.26
C GLY A 186 13.38 -13.53 3.50
N GLU A 187 12.86 -13.32 4.70
CA GLU A 187 13.62 -13.36 5.95
C GLU A 187 13.15 -14.49 6.86
N VAL A 188 14.10 -15.22 7.45
CA VAL A 188 13.81 -16.21 8.50
C VAL A 188 13.58 -15.48 9.81
N MET A 189 12.38 -15.63 10.38
CA MET A 189 12.03 -15.05 11.67
C MET A 189 12.67 -15.87 12.79
N ALA A 190 13.48 -15.21 13.61
CA ALA A 190 14.23 -15.86 14.69
C ALA A 190 13.34 -16.23 15.89
N ASP A 191 13.75 -17.28 16.61
CA ASP A 191 13.18 -17.70 17.90
C ASP A 191 11.67 -18.03 17.86
N LEU A 192 11.16 -18.50 16.71
CA LEU A 192 9.78 -18.97 16.56
C LEU A 192 9.72 -20.50 16.42
N ASP A 193 8.64 -21.08 16.94
CA ASP A 193 8.23 -22.44 16.63
C ASP A 193 7.13 -22.40 15.54
N PRO A 194 7.41 -22.94 14.33
CA PRO A 194 6.45 -22.95 13.23
C PRO A 194 5.16 -23.73 13.53
N GLN A 195 5.20 -24.73 14.41
CA GLN A 195 4.03 -25.56 14.72
C GLN A 195 3.02 -24.82 15.59
N THR A 196 3.49 -23.82 16.33
CA THR A 196 2.68 -23.02 17.26
C THR A 196 2.50 -21.57 16.78
N PHE A 197 3.10 -21.20 15.64
CA PHE A 197 2.93 -19.88 15.04
C PHE A 197 1.50 -19.70 14.51
N GLY A 198 0.82 -18.68 15.02
CA GLY A 198 -0.58 -18.41 14.70
C GLY A 198 -1.01 -16.99 15.02
N ASP A 199 -2.27 -16.72 14.75
CA ASP A 199 -2.92 -15.43 14.84
C ASP A 199 -4.13 -15.44 15.79
N PHE A 200 -4.65 -14.24 16.04
CA PHE A 200 -5.92 -14.05 16.71
C PHE A 200 -7.00 -13.84 15.64
N GLU A 201 -8.03 -14.70 15.64
CA GLU A 201 -9.10 -14.65 14.64
C GLU A 201 -9.74 -13.24 14.57
N GLY A 202 -9.83 -12.69 13.36
CA GLY A 202 -10.39 -11.36 13.12
C GLY A 202 -9.40 -10.21 13.24
N PHE A 203 -8.11 -10.47 13.51
CA PHE A 203 -7.08 -9.44 13.62
C PHE A 203 -5.91 -9.65 12.65
N SER A 204 -5.41 -8.55 12.09
CA SER A 204 -4.44 -8.55 10.99
C SER A 204 -2.99 -8.40 11.44
N TYR A 205 -2.75 -7.87 12.64
CA TYR A 205 -1.40 -7.54 13.09
C TYR A 205 -0.93 -8.32 14.31
N TRP A 206 -1.82 -9.06 14.98
CA TRP A 206 -1.49 -9.80 16.19
C TRP A 206 -1.20 -11.26 15.89
N THR A 207 0.04 -11.68 16.13
CA THR A 207 0.46 -13.08 16.01
C THR A 207 1.19 -13.54 17.26
N TYR A 208 1.39 -14.85 17.38
CA TYR A 208 2.11 -15.45 18.50
C TYR A 208 2.87 -16.70 18.07
N SER A 209 3.85 -17.08 18.88
CA SER A 209 4.53 -18.38 18.80
C SER A 209 4.89 -18.87 20.20
N LYS A 210 4.87 -20.19 20.40
CA LYS A 210 5.24 -20.86 21.65
C LYS A 210 6.49 -21.71 21.44
N VAL A 211 7.60 -21.34 22.09
CA VAL A 211 8.82 -22.14 22.12
C VAL A 211 9.00 -22.76 23.50
N GLY A 212 8.83 -24.08 23.60
CA GLY A 212 8.77 -24.78 24.90
C GLY A 212 7.56 -24.33 25.70
N GLU A 213 7.78 -23.72 26.88
CA GLU A 213 6.72 -23.13 27.72
C GLU A 213 6.57 -21.61 27.56
N LYS A 214 7.42 -20.97 26.74
CA LYS A 214 7.43 -19.53 26.57
C LYS A 214 6.61 -19.14 25.35
N TYR A 215 5.59 -18.32 25.56
CA TYR A 215 4.91 -17.60 24.48
C TYR A 215 5.60 -16.28 24.18
N THR A 216 5.67 -15.94 22.90
CA THR A 216 6.06 -14.62 22.41
C THR A 216 4.91 -14.08 21.55
N LEU A 217 4.50 -12.85 21.83
CA LEU A 217 3.52 -12.11 21.05
C LEU A 217 4.23 -11.19 20.06
N PHE A 218 3.59 -10.94 18.93
CA PHE A 218 4.10 -10.05 17.90
C PHE A 218 2.99 -9.08 17.47
N TYR A 219 3.40 -7.85 17.18
CA TYR A 219 2.60 -6.87 16.47
C TYR A 219 3.33 -6.53 15.18
N ASP A 220 2.70 -6.78 14.04
CA ASP A 220 3.32 -6.61 12.72
C ASP A 220 4.74 -7.18 12.69
N ASN A 221 4.87 -8.44 13.12
CA ASN A 221 6.14 -9.20 13.14
C ASN A 221 7.20 -8.69 14.11
N VAL A 222 6.91 -7.65 14.88
CA VAL A 222 7.79 -7.12 15.91
C VAL A 222 7.44 -7.77 17.26
N PRO A 223 8.40 -8.41 17.96
CA PRO A 223 8.15 -9.01 19.26
C PRO A 223 7.71 -7.97 20.29
N ILE A 224 6.60 -8.25 20.96
CA ILE A 224 6.06 -7.45 22.05
C ILE A 224 6.70 -7.89 23.36
N LYS A 225 7.40 -6.96 24.02
CA LYS A 225 7.97 -7.21 25.34
C LYS A 225 6.92 -6.94 26.43
N LEU A 226 7.05 -7.64 27.55
CA LEU A 226 6.25 -7.46 28.78
C LEU A 226 4.78 -7.90 28.72
N ALA A 227 4.29 -8.36 27.57
CA ALA A 227 2.92 -8.84 27.45
C ALA A 227 2.73 -10.20 28.15
N ASP A 228 1.68 -10.30 28.96
CA ASP A 228 1.22 -11.57 29.52
C ASP A 228 0.30 -12.28 28.53
N PHE A 229 0.85 -13.26 27.81
CA PHE A 229 0.11 -14.06 26.84
C PHE A 229 -1.16 -14.70 27.43
N SER A 230 -1.13 -15.12 28.70
CA SER A 230 -2.25 -15.86 29.30
C SER A 230 -3.50 -15.01 29.49
N SER A 231 -3.35 -13.69 29.53
CA SER A 231 -4.44 -12.72 29.65
C SER A 231 -4.54 -11.76 28.47
N PHE A 232 -3.77 -12.00 27.40
CA PHE A 232 -3.72 -11.12 26.25
C PHE A 232 -5.01 -11.19 25.44
N VAL A 233 -5.60 -10.02 25.18
CA VAL A 233 -6.85 -9.84 24.45
C VAL A 233 -6.65 -8.71 23.44
N PRO A 234 -6.57 -9.02 22.14
CA PRO A 234 -6.73 -8.01 21.10
C PRO A 234 -8.11 -7.35 21.19
N LEU A 235 -8.14 -6.02 21.06
CA LEU A 235 -9.36 -5.20 21.09
C LEU A 235 -9.68 -4.66 19.70
N THR A 236 -8.65 -4.25 18.96
CA THR A 236 -8.70 -3.84 17.55
C THR A 236 -7.40 -4.28 16.87
N ASP A 237 -7.27 -3.99 15.58
CA ASP A 237 -6.01 -4.19 14.85
C ASP A 237 -4.84 -3.37 15.41
N MET A 238 -5.10 -2.30 16.19
CA MET A 238 -4.05 -1.45 16.78
C MET A 238 -4.00 -1.52 18.30
N LEU A 239 -5.06 -1.98 18.96
CA LEU A 239 -5.19 -2.01 20.42
C LEU A 239 -5.30 -3.43 20.95
N ALA A 240 -4.60 -3.70 22.04
CA ALA A 240 -4.75 -4.93 22.83
C ALA A 240 -4.55 -4.62 24.32
N LYS A 241 -4.94 -5.55 25.18
CA LYS A 241 -4.64 -5.48 26.61
C LYS A 241 -4.22 -6.83 27.17
N ASP A 242 -3.49 -6.80 28.27
CA ASP A 242 -3.36 -7.95 29.18
C ASP A 242 -3.91 -7.54 30.57
N ASN A 243 -3.72 -8.35 31.60
CA ASN A 243 -4.21 -8.00 32.96
C ASN A 243 -3.49 -6.81 33.61
N SER A 244 -2.38 -6.34 33.05
CA SER A 244 -1.51 -5.31 33.65
C SER A 244 -1.39 -4.05 32.80
N ARG A 245 -1.59 -4.13 31.49
CA ARG A 245 -1.22 -3.07 30.53
C ARG A 245 -2.17 -3.04 29.33
N ILE A 246 -2.16 -1.90 28.66
CA ILE A 246 -2.74 -1.72 27.33
C ILE A 246 -1.58 -1.53 26.35
N PHE A 247 -1.76 -2.06 25.13
CA PHE A 247 -0.83 -1.97 24.03
C PHE A 247 -1.47 -1.19 22.89
N TYR A 248 -0.73 -0.26 22.33
CA TYR A 248 -1.06 0.45 21.10
C TYR A 248 0.06 0.23 20.10
N GLU A 249 -0.26 -0.36 18.94
CA GLU A 249 0.71 -0.75 17.91
C GLU A 249 1.88 -1.57 18.46
N GLY A 250 1.56 -2.58 19.29
CA GLY A 250 2.55 -3.44 19.95
C GLY A 250 3.37 -2.79 21.07
N LYS A 251 3.16 -1.50 21.37
CA LYS A 251 3.88 -0.77 22.42
C LYS A 251 3.02 -0.62 23.66
N PRO A 252 3.53 -0.91 24.87
CA PRO A 252 2.80 -0.64 26.10
C PRO A 252 2.62 0.86 26.27
N ILE A 253 1.38 1.31 26.51
CA ILE A 253 1.09 2.73 26.75
C ILE A 253 1.18 3.04 28.25
N ALA A 254 1.76 4.20 28.57
CA ALA A 254 1.87 4.70 29.94
C ALA A 254 0.69 5.63 30.27
N LEU A 255 -0.53 5.10 30.14
CA LEU A 255 -1.74 5.79 30.60
C LEU A 255 -2.15 5.18 31.94
N GLU A 256 -2.66 6.02 32.84
CA GLU A 256 -3.18 5.56 34.13
C GLU A 256 -4.51 4.79 33.99
N ALA A 257 -4.71 3.99 32.95
CA ALA A 257 -5.99 3.35 32.59
C ALA A 257 -6.42 2.23 33.55
N ASP A 258 -7.73 2.12 33.76
CA ASP A 258 -8.33 0.95 34.39
C ASP A 258 -8.41 -0.19 33.36
N VAL A 259 -7.42 -1.07 33.39
CA VAL A 259 -7.23 -2.14 32.40
C VAL A 259 -8.40 -3.13 32.39
N GLU A 260 -9.00 -3.38 33.54
CA GLU A 260 -10.14 -4.31 33.69
C GLU A 260 -11.34 -3.83 32.85
N SER A 261 -11.74 -2.56 33.01
CA SER A 261 -12.87 -1.96 32.28
C SER A 261 -12.52 -1.42 30.89
N PHE A 262 -11.23 -1.41 30.51
CA PHE A 262 -10.80 -0.87 29.23
C PHE A 262 -11.39 -1.63 28.03
N GLN A 263 -12.00 -0.89 27.11
CA GLN A 263 -12.59 -1.41 25.87
C GLN A 263 -12.40 -0.43 24.72
N ALA A 264 -12.11 -0.95 23.53
CA ALA A 264 -12.26 -0.19 22.29
C ALA A 264 -13.73 -0.21 21.87
N PHE A 265 -14.25 0.92 21.38
CA PHE A 265 -15.67 1.00 20.99
C PHE A 265 -15.91 1.74 19.67
N SER A 266 -14.88 2.34 19.07
CA SER A 266 -14.98 2.93 17.74
C SER A 266 -13.82 2.47 16.87
N ILE A 267 -14.12 2.26 15.58
CA ILE A 267 -13.13 2.01 14.53
C ILE A 267 -12.20 3.21 14.31
N TYR A 268 -12.57 4.41 14.77
CA TYR A 268 -11.82 5.65 14.58
C TYR A 268 -10.85 5.97 15.73
N GLY A 269 -10.31 4.94 16.37
CA GLY A 269 -9.27 5.10 17.38
C GLY A 269 -9.77 5.62 18.73
N PHE A 270 -11.02 5.35 19.12
CA PHE A 270 -11.48 5.62 20.49
C PHE A 270 -11.53 4.37 21.35
N ALA A 271 -11.09 4.51 22.59
CA ALA A 271 -11.28 3.53 23.64
C ALA A 271 -11.66 4.23 24.95
N ARG A 272 -12.24 3.48 25.88
CA ARG A 272 -12.66 3.99 27.18
C ARG A 272 -12.38 2.99 28.27
N ASP A 273 -12.15 3.50 29.47
CA ASP A 273 -12.32 2.76 30.71
C ASP A 273 -13.52 3.33 31.48
N LYS A 274 -13.77 2.84 32.69
CA LYS A 274 -14.90 3.28 33.53
C LYS A 274 -14.85 4.78 33.93
N ASP A 275 -13.68 5.41 33.88
CA ASP A 275 -13.46 6.78 34.36
C ASP A 275 -13.11 7.77 33.23
N ARG A 276 -12.53 7.31 32.13
CA ARG A 276 -11.93 8.16 31.07
C ARG A 276 -12.15 7.63 29.67
N LEU A 277 -12.07 8.59 28.74
CA LEU A 277 -12.07 8.38 27.31
C LEU A 277 -10.68 8.67 26.73
N TYR A 278 -10.28 7.88 25.75
CA TYR A 278 -8.99 7.92 25.11
C TYR A 278 -9.13 8.00 23.60
N TYR A 279 -8.28 8.79 22.97
CA TYR A 279 -8.15 8.92 21.53
C TYR A 279 -6.78 8.46 21.06
N PHE A 280 -6.75 7.63 20.02
CA PHE A 280 -5.60 6.97 19.43
C PHE A 280 -5.44 7.33 17.93
N GLY A 281 -5.86 8.52 17.50
CA GLY A 281 -5.71 8.93 16.09
C GLY A 281 -4.38 9.60 15.74
N GLY A 282 -3.61 10.05 16.74
CA GLY A 282 -2.30 10.69 16.54
C GLY A 282 -1.12 9.78 16.90
N GLU A 283 0.09 10.35 16.91
CA GLU A 283 1.33 9.64 17.27
C GLU A 283 1.33 9.10 18.72
N SER A 284 0.52 9.69 19.59
CA SER A 284 0.42 9.31 21.00
C SER A 284 -1.03 9.38 21.47
N PRO A 285 -1.43 8.47 22.38
CA PRO A 285 -2.78 8.49 22.89
C PRO A 285 -3.06 9.70 23.76
N ILE A 286 -4.24 10.29 23.59
CA ILE A 286 -4.69 11.50 24.29
C ILE A 286 -5.89 11.15 25.18
N VAL A 287 -5.88 11.63 26.42
CA VAL A 287 -7.06 11.56 27.30
C VAL A 287 -8.01 12.69 26.94
N VAL A 288 -9.25 12.35 26.59
CA VAL A 288 -10.28 13.34 26.29
C VAL A 288 -10.84 13.89 27.60
N SER A 289 -10.51 15.14 27.90
CA SER A 289 -10.91 15.80 29.15
C SER A 289 -12.40 16.17 29.13
N GLY A 290 -13.08 15.99 30.26
CA GLY A 290 -14.49 16.38 30.44
C GLY A 290 -15.52 15.40 29.84
N ALA A 291 -15.07 14.39 29.10
CA ALA A 291 -15.93 13.38 28.50
C ALA A 291 -16.59 12.48 29.54
N ALA A 292 -17.85 12.13 29.28
CA ALA A 292 -18.58 11.08 29.98
C ALA A 292 -18.47 9.77 29.17
N PRO A 293 -17.51 8.87 29.50
CA PRO A 293 -17.10 7.78 28.59
C PRO A 293 -18.25 6.82 28.27
N ASP A 294 -19.13 6.53 29.23
CA ASP A 294 -20.26 5.62 29.06
C ASP A 294 -21.29 6.11 28.02
N SER A 295 -21.40 7.42 27.84
CA SER A 295 -22.36 8.06 26.93
C SER A 295 -21.72 8.62 25.66
N PHE A 296 -20.41 8.44 25.49
CA PHE A 296 -19.71 8.96 24.33
C PHE A 296 -20.03 8.15 23.08
N ASP A 297 -20.52 8.81 22.04
CA ASP A 297 -21.02 8.17 20.82
C ASP A 297 -20.72 9.02 19.58
N GLU A 298 -20.64 8.35 18.43
CA GLU A 298 -20.34 8.99 17.14
C GLU A 298 -21.61 9.61 16.53
N LEU A 299 -21.51 10.87 16.11
CA LEU A 299 -22.55 11.53 15.31
C LEU A 299 -22.27 11.47 13.80
N GLY A 300 -21.00 11.27 13.42
CA GLY A 300 -20.50 11.29 12.06
C GLY A 300 -19.84 12.63 11.70
N TRP A 301 -19.13 12.67 10.58
CA TRP A 301 -18.42 13.88 10.11
C TRP A 301 -17.42 14.45 11.14
N ASN A 302 -16.72 13.56 11.86
CA ASN A 302 -15.82 13.89 12.98
C ASN A 302 -16.48 14.53 14.20
N TYR A 303 -17.82 14.58 14.25
CA TYR A 303 -18.54 14.99 15.44
C TYR A 303 -18.90 13.80 16.31
N TYR A 304 -18.81 14.02 17.61
CA TYR A 304 -19.14 13.06 18.64
C TYR A 304 -19.96 13.78 19.72
N GLN A 305 -20.68 13.02 20.53
CA GLN A 305 -21.44 13.56 21.65
C GLN A 305 -21.25 12.70 22.87
N ASP A 306 -21.43 13.31 24.04
CA ASP A 306 -21.79 12.58 25.23
C ASP A 306 -23.06 13.18 25.86
N LYS A 307 -23.44 12.73 27.06
CA LYS A 307 -24.64 13.24 27.75
C LYS A 307 -24.60 14.75 28.08
N ASN A 308 -23.43 15.38 28.02
CA ASN A 308 -23.17 16.75 28.44
C ASN A 308 -22.76 17.70 27.30
N ALA A 309 -22.05 17.20 26.27
CA ALA A 309 -21.36 18.04 25.30
C ALA A 309 -21.28 17.44 23.90
N ILE A 310 -21.00 18.30 22.93
CA ILE A 310 -20.61 17.94 21.56
C ILE A 310 -19.09 18.11 21.44
N TYR A 311 -18.45 17.18 20.76
CA TYR A 311 -17.03 17.17 20.48
C TYR A 311 -16.80 17.20 18.98
N TYR A 312 -15.71 17.85 18.58
CA TYR A 312 -15.17 17.73 17.23
C TYR A 312 -13.78 17.11 17.30
N VAL A 313 -13.53 16.11 16.46
CA VAL A 313 -12.27 15.36 16.41
C VAL A 313 -11.41 15.87 15.27
N GLN A 314 -10.19 16.25 15.62
CA GLN A 314 -9.12 16.52 14.67
C GLN A 314 -8.07 15.43 14.80
N GLU A 315 -7.60 14.90 13.68
CA GLU A 315 -6.77 13.69 13.62
C GLU A 315 -5.53 13.75 14.54
N GLU A 316 -4.84 14.88 14.57
CA GLU A 316 -3.64 15.06 15.41
C GLU A 316 -3.93 15.65 16.80
N GLU A 317 -4.97 16.48 16.94
CA GLU A 317 -5.26 17.22 18.19
C GLU A 317 -6.22 16.45 19.13
N GLY A 318 -6.91 15.44 18.61
CA GLY A 318 -7.91 14.66 19.33
C GLY A 318 -9.27 15.33 19.41
N ALA A 319 -10.06 14.92 20.41
CA ALA A 319 -11.43 15.38 20.61
C ALA A 319 -11.47 16.65 21.47
N SER A 320 -12.05 17.72 20.92
CA SER A 320 -12.23 19.00 21.61
C SER A 320 -13.71 19.31 21.82
N ILE A 321 -14.06 19.82 23.02
CA ILE A 321 -15.43 20.25 23.35
C ILE A 321 -15.80 21.49 22.53
N LEU A 322 -16.99 21.47 21.92
CA LEU A 322 -17.61 22.63 21.30
C LEU A 322 -18.42 23.42 22.33
N GLU A 323 -17.76 24.29 23.08
CA GLU A 323 -18.36 25.05 24.19
C GLU A 323 -19.61 25.87 23.80
N SER A 324 -19.73 26.26 22.53
CA SER A 324 -20.86 27.07 22.03
C SER A 324 -21.99 26.25 21.40
N ALA A 325 -21.86 24.92 21.38
CA ALA A 325 -22.84 24.01 20.80
C ALA A 325 -24.01 23.75 21.75
N ASP A 326 -25.22 23.89 21.24
CA ASP A 326 -26.41 23.37 21.93
C ASP A 326 -26.52 21.87 21.69
N HIS A 327 -26.01 21.11 22.66
CA HIS A 327 -25.98 19.65 22.65
C HIS A 327 -27.35 18.99 22.44
N ARG A 328 -28.47 19.67 22.75
CA ARG A 328 -29.82 19.11 22.62
C ARG A 328 -30.40 19.23 21.22
N SER A 329 -29.89 20.17 20.44
CA SER A 329 -30.39 20.49 19.10
C SER A 329 -29.35 20.29 18.00
N PHE A 330 -28.15 19.81 18.36
CA PHE A 330 -27.06 19.57 17.42
C PHE A 330 -27.43 18.49 16.39
N GLN A 331 -27.21 18.80 15.11
CA GLN A 331 -27.56 17.94 14.00
C GLN A 331 -26.44 17.97 12.95
N ILE A 332 -26.00 16.77 12.54
CA ILE A 332 -25.12 16.59 11.40
C ILE A 332 -25.92 16.69 10.10
N LEU A 333 -25.46 17.55 9.20
CA LEU A 333 -26.04 17.75 7.88
C LEU A 333 -25.21 17.05 6.81
N GLY A 334 -23.91 16.89 7.06
CA GLY A 334 -22.94 16.36 6.12
C GLY A 334 -22.68 17.30 4.95
N TYR A 335 -22.31 16.75 3.79
CA TYR A 335 -22.10 17.55 2.59
C TYR A 335 -23.44 18.03 2.03
N VAL A 336 -23.62 19.35 1.97
CA VAL A 336 -24.77 19.97 1.31
C VAL A 336 -24.25 20.84 0.17
N GLU A 337 -24.67 20.54 -1.07
CA GLU A 337 -24.27 21.29 -2.25
C GLU A 337 -24.67 22.77 -2.11
N GLY A 338 -23.70 23.67 -2.33
CA GLY A 338 -23.92 25.12 -2.21
C GLY A 338 -23.81 25.69 -0.79
N HIS A 339 -23.45 24.87 0.20
CA HIS A 339 -23.21 25.32 1.58
C HIS A 339 -21.83 24.87 2.08
N GLU A 340 -21.23 25.69 2.95
CA GLU A 340 -19.91 25.40 3.54
C GLU A 340 -20.01 24.68 4.91
N TYR A 341 -21.21 24.62 5.50
CA TYR A 341 -21.44 24.03 6.83
C TYR A 341 -21.77 22.53 6.77
N ASP A 342 -21.31 21.80 7.79
CA ASP A 342 -21.47 20.35 7.92
C ASP A 342 -22.36 19.95 9.11
N ALA A 343 -22.62 20.88 10.03
CA ALA A 343 -23.53 20.69 11.16
C ALA A 343 -24.25 21.99 11.55
N LYS A 344 -25.31 21.86 12.35
CA LYS A 344 -26.06 22.99 12.92
C LYS A 344 -26.61 22.67 14.31
N ASP A 345 -26.99 23.71 15.04
CA ASP A 345 -27.81 23.62 16.25
C ASP A 345 -28.83 24.78 16.29
N ALA A 346 -29.53 24.96 17.41
CA ALA A 346 -30.48 26.06 17.60
C ALA A 346 -29.84 27.46 17.56
N ASN A 347 -28.51 27.55 17.71
CA ASN A 347 -27.75 28.79 17.87
C ASN A 347 -26.87 29.13 16.66
N GLY A 348 -26.77 28.27 15.64
CA GLY A 348 -25.97 28.55 14.44
C GLY A 348 -25.57 27.30 13.64
N TYR A 349 -24.62 27.52 12.74
CA TYR A 349 -24.05 26.50 11.86
C TYR A 349 -22.58 26.27 12.20
N TYR A 350 -22.04 25.12 11.81
CA TYR A 350 -20.66 24.71 12.07
C TYR A 350 -19.99 24.23 10.79
N VAL A 351 -18.70 24.55 10.68
CA VAL A 351 -17.79 24.05 9.64
C VAL A 351 -16.62 23.44 10.37
N ARG A 352 -16.46 22.11 10.31
CA ARG A 352 -15.32 21.39 10.90
C ARG A 352 -15.09 21.78 12.38
N GLY A 353 -16.15 21.76 13.18
CA GLY A 353 -16.12 22.13 14.59
C GLY A 353 -16.13 23.63 14.88
N THR A 354 -15.93 24.49 13.87
CA THR A 354 -15.93 25.94 14.05
C THR A 354 -17.32 26.51 13.81
N LYS A 355 -17.85 27.26 14.79
CA LYS A 355 -19.14 27.95 14.65
C LYS A 355 -19.04 29.09 13.64
N VAL A 356 -19.97 29.16 12.70
CA VAL A 356 -20.07 30.22 11.70
C VAL A 356 -21.39 30.98 11.83
N SER A 357 -21.33 32.29 11.62
CA SER A 357 -22.52 33.14 11.53
C SER A 357 -23.25 32.80 10.23
N GLY A 358 -24.53 32.40 10.32
CA GLY A 358 -25.34 32.16 9.13
C GLY A 358 -25.37 33.39 8.22
N GLN A 359 -25.11 33.20 6.92
CA GLN A 359 -25.33 34.22 5.89
C GLN A 359 -26.80 34.41 5.58
#